data_AF-A0ABD6DDL7-F1
#
_entry.id   AF-A0ABD6DDL7-F1
#
_cell.length_a   1.000
_cell.length_b   1.000
_cell.length_c   1.000
_cell.angle_alpha   90.00
_cell.angle_beta   90.00
_cell.angle_gamma   90.00
#
_symmetry.space_group_name_H-M   'P 1'
#
loop_
_entity.id
_entity.type
_entity.pdbx_description
1 polymer ?
#
loop_
_entity_poly.entity_id
_entity_poly.type
_entity_poly.pdbx_seq_one_letter_code
_entity_poly.pdbx_strand_id
1 'polypeptide(L)'
;QAESNVTLSAEIDDLAELSEVVDTQAESVATATQQQTTLTKRISTRANDLKGNVDSLESSLETFAASEWGKRINDHCRDAGIDWKQYAGTTLTFGMSEHMFTQTTEPFLEDFEQLTGIRVKYETYPEEKLFGEIERDLSDQTGRFDGFYLGLWPAANYHANGWVKDLHQYIDDA
;
A
#
# COMPACT_ATOMS: atom_id res chain seq x y z
N GLN A 1 -40.25 -72.57 -27.30
CA GLN A 1 -41.05 -71.44 -26.79
C GLN A 1 -40.93 -71.31 -25.27
N ALA A 2 -41.21 -72.37 -24.49
CA ALA A 2 -41.10 -72.33 -23.03
C ALA A 2 -39.70 -71.97 -22.52
N GLU A 3 -38.65 -72.61 -23.04
CA GLU A 3 -37.25 -72.30 -22.65
C GLU A 3 -36.86 -70.86 -22.99
N SER A 4 -37.22 -70.38 -24.20
CA SER A 4 -36.97 -69.00 -24.62
C SER A 4 -37.68 -67.98 -23.71
N ASN A 5 -38.88 -68.31 -23.22
CA ASN A 5 -39.60 -67.45 -22.28
C ASN A 5 -38.96 -67.45 -20.88
N VAL A 6 -38.38 -68.57 -20.45
CA VAL A 6 -37.64 -68.66 -19.19
C VAL A 6 -36.35 -67.85 -19.25
N THR A 7 -35.60 -67.94 -20.36
CA THR A 7 -34.40 -67.10 -20.58
C THR A 7 -34.75 -65.62 -20.60
N LEU A 8 -35.81 -65.25 -21.33
CA LEU A 8 -36.26 -63.85 -21.39
C LEU A 8 -36.70 -63.33 -20.01
N SER A 9 -37.32 -64.18 -19.18
CA SER A 9 -37.69 -63.82 -17.82
C SER A 9 -36.45 -63.53 -16.95
N ALA A 10 -35.42 -64.36 -17.06
CA ALA A 10 -34.17 -64.16 -16.32
C ALA A 10 -33.44 -62.86 -16.76
N GLU A 11 -33.43 -62.56 -18.06
CA GLU A 11 -32.85 -61.31 -18.58
C GLU A 11 -33.64 -60.07 -18.10
N ILE A 12 -34.95 -60.19 -17.94
CA ILE A 12 -35.79 -59.11 -17.39
C ILE A 12 -35.51 -58.88 -15.90
N ASP A 13 -35.31 -59.97 -15.14
CA ASP A 13 -34.99 -59.89 -13.71
C ASP A 13 -33.60 -59.25 -13.49
N ASP A 14 -32.59 -59.64 -14.27
CA ASP A 14 -31.25 -59.03 -14.24
C ASP A 14 -31.29 -57.53 -14.60
N LEU A 15 -32.11 -57.14 -15.60
CA LEU A 15 -32.31 -55.73 -15.97
C LEU A 15 -32.97 -54.93 -14.85
N ALA A 16 -33.88 -55.54 -14.08
CA ALA A 16 -34.53 -54.89 -12.94
C ALA A 16 -33.54 -54.61 -11.81
N GLU A 17 -32.66 -55.57 -11.48
CA GLU A 17 -31.59 -55.36 -10.48
C GLU A 17 -30.62 -54.26 -10.92
N LEU A 18 -30.21 -54.25 -12.19
CA LEU A 18 -29.33 -53.20 -12.72
C LEU A 18 -29.99 -51.81 -12.65
N SER A 19 -31.30 -51.73 -12.92
CA SER A 19 -32.06 -50.47 -12.79
C SER A 19 -32.07 -49.96 -11.34
N GLU A 20 -32.29 -50.84 -10.36
CA GLU A 20 -32.29 -50.47 -8.94
C GLU A 20 -30.93 -49.95 -8.47
N VAL A 21 -29.84 -50.57 -8.95
CA VAL A 21 -28.47 -50.08 -8.69
C VAL A 21 -28.24 -48.70 -9.30
N VAL A 22 -28.69 -48.47 -10.54
CA VAL A 22 -28.57 -47.16 -11.21
C VAL A 22 -29.36 -46.08 -10.47
N ASP A 23 -30.58 -46.36 -10.04
CA ASP A 23 -31.42 -45.43 -9.29
C ASP A 23 -30.78 -45.05 -7.94
N THR A 24 -30.27 -46.05 -7.21
CA THR A 24 -29.56 -45.84 -5.94
C THR A 24 -28.31 -44.97 -6.13
N GLN A 25 -27.54 -45.22 -7.20
CA GLN A 25 -26.37 -44.39 -7.53
C GLN A 25 -26.76 -42.96 -7.90
N ALA A 26 -27.85 -42.77 -8.65
CA ALA A 26 -28.35 -41.45 -9.02
C ALA A 26 -28.75 -40.62 -7.79
N GLU A 27 -29.39 -41.22 -6.79
CA GLU A 27 -29.72 -40.55 -5.52
C GLU A 27 -28.47 -40.15 -4.72
N SER A 28 -27.46 -41.02 -4.67
CA SER A 28 -26.18 -40.74 -4.04
C SER A 28 -25.46 -39.55 -4.71
N VAL A 29 -25.44 -39.52 -6.06
CA VAL A 29 -24.84 -38.42 -6.83
C VAL A 29 -25.61 -37.11 -6.61
N ALA A 30 -26.94 -37.14 -6.56
CA ALA A 30 -27.76 -35.97 -6.27
C ALA A 30 -27.43 -35.40 -4.87
N THR A 31 -27.31 -36.28 -3.87
CA THR A 31 -26.93 -35.92 -2.50
C THR A 31 -25.53 -35.31 -2.45
N ALA A 32 -24.55 -35.94 -3.11
CA ALA A 32 -23.18 -35.43 -3.18
C ALA A 32 -23.11 -34.05 -3.86
N THR A 33 -23.90 -33.83 -4.91
CA THR A 33 -23.98 -32.55 -5.62
C THR A 33 -24.58 -31.46 -4.75
N GLN A 34 -25.63 -31.77 -3.97
CA GLN A 34 -26.22 -30.84 -3.00
C GLN A 34 -25.24 -30.49 -1.87
N GLN A 35 -24.50 -31.48 -1.35
CA GLN A 35 -23.44 -31.27 -0.36
C GLN A 35 -22.33 -30.37 -0.93
N GLN A 36 -21.88 -30.64 -2.16
CA GLN A 36 -20.85 -29.85 -2.83
C GLN A 36 -21.32 -28.40 -3.04
N THR A 37 -22.57 -28.20 -3.46
CA THR A 37 -23.16 -26.85 -3.60
C THR A 37 -23.18 -26.11 -2.26
N THR A 38 -23.49 -26.81 -1.18
CA THR A 38 -23.49 -26.24 0.18
C THR A 38 -22.08 -25.88 0.62
N LEU A 39 -21.10 -26.75 0.37
CA LEU A 39 -19.69 -26.49 0.68
C LEU A 39 -19.15 -25.30 -0.12
N THR A 40 -19.43 -25.22 -1.42
CA THR A 40 -19.01 -24.09 -2.27
C THR A 40 -19.55 -22.77 -1.74
N LYS A 41 -20.84 -22.73 -1.37
CA LYS A 41 -21.43 -21.54 -0.73
C LYS A 41 -20.70 -21.16 0.57
N ARG A 42 -20.43 -22.14 1.44
CA ARG A 42 -19.69 -21.91 2.70
C ARG A 42 -18.27 -21.42 2.45
N ILE A 43 -17.58 -21.97 1.46
CA ILE A 43 -16.23 -21.54 1.05
C ILE A 43 -16.29 -20.09 0.56
N SER A 44 -17.23 -19.75 -0.32
CA SER A 44 -17.38 -18.38 -0.83
C SER A 44 -17.68 -17.38 0.29
N THR A 45 -18.59 -17.72 1.22
CA THR A 45 -18.85 -16.88 2.40
C THR A 45 -17.59 -16.69 3.24
N ARG A 46 -16.89 -17.79 3.56
CA ARG A 46 -15.69 -17.72 4.39
C ARG A 46 -14.55 -16.95 3.73
N ALA A 47 -14.41 -17.05 2.40
CA ALA A 47 -13.43 -16.30 1.64
C ALA A 47 -13.72 -14.79 1.68
N ASN A 48 -14.99 -14.39 1.57
CA ASN A 48 -15.39 -12.98 1.71
C ASN A 48 -15.13 -12.46 3.13
N ASP A 49 -15.47 -13.24 4.16
CA ASP A 49 -15.21 -12.86 5.56
C ASP A 49 -13.70 -12.69 5.82
N LEU A 50 -12.88 -13.63 5.32
CA LEU A 50 -11.42 -13.56 5.42
C LEU A 50 -10.87 -12.32 4.73
N LYS A 51 -11.38 -11.99 3.54
CA LYS A 51 -10.98 -10.77 2.83
C LYS A 51 -11.28 -9.52 3.66
N GLY A 52 -12.49 -9.41 4.21
CA GLY A 52 -12.86 -8.28 5.07
C GLY A 52 -11.97 -8.16 6.32
N ASN A 53 -11.58 -9.28 6.92
CA ASN A 53 -10.65 -9.29 8.06
C ASN A 53 -9.23 -8.84 7.66
N VAL A 54 -8.75 -9.21 6.47
CA VAL A 54 -7.45 -8.74 5.96
C VAL A 54 -7.48 -7.24 5.73
N ASP A 55 -8.49 -6.73 5.02
CA ASP A 55 -8.65 -5.29 4.77
C ASP A 55 -8.70 -4.50 6.09
N SER A 56 -9.40 -5.01 7.11
CA SER A 56 -9.46 -4.41 8.44
C SER A 56 -8.12 -4.44 9.19
N LEU A 57 -7.33 -5.50 9.03
CA LEU A 57 -6.00 -5.60 9.65
C LEU A 57 -5.01 -4.64 9.00
N GLU A 58 -5.01 -4.53 7.67
CA GLU A 58 -4.18 -3.57 6.93
C GLU A 58 -4.45 -2.14 7.41
N SER A 59 -5.72 -1.73 7.45
CA SER A 59 -6.10 -0.41 7.96
C SER A 59 -5.70 -0.19 9.43
N SER A 60 -5.80 -1.23 10.27
CA SER A 60 -5.37 -1.15 11.67
C SER A 60 -3.85 -1.02 11.80
N LEU A 61 -3.07 -1.68 10.94
CA LEU A 61 -1.62 -1.60 10.92
C LEU A 61 -1.14 -0.22 10.45
N GLU A 62 -1.75 0.36 9.43
CA GLU A 62 -1.46 1.73 8.98
C GLU A 62 -1.71 2.73 10.11
N THR A 63 -2.88 2.61 10.75
CA THR A 63 -3.25 3.46 11.89
C THR A 63 -2.30 3.26 13.08
N PHE A 64 -1.95 2.02 13.40
CA PHE A 64 -1.01 1.70 14.48
C PHE A 64 0.39 2.24 14.18
N ALA A 65 0.91 2.04 12.97
CA ALA A 65 2.23 2.50 12.58
C ALA A 65 2.34 4.03 12.67
N ALA A 66 1.38 4.76 12.10
CA ALA A 66 1.35 6.22 12.16
C ALA A 66 1.22 6.74 13.62
N SER A 67 0.32 6.16 14.40
CA SER A 67 0.03 6.62 15.76
C SER A 67 1.14 6.28 16.77
N GLU A 68 1.67 5.06 16.76
CA GLU A 68 2.65 4.60 17.74
C GLU A 68 4.05 5.17 17.43
N TRP A 69 4.51 5.11 16.18
CA TRP A 69 5.81 5.69 15.81
C TRP A 69 5.78 7.21 15.89
N GLY A 70 4.71 7.84 15.41
CA GLY A 70 4.52 9.29 15.52
C GLY A 70 4.53 9.74 16.98
N LYS A 71 3.85 9.00 17.87
CA LYS A 71 3.86 9.28 19.31
C LYS A 71 5.26 9.14 19.91
N ARG A 72 5.97 8.05 19.62
CA ARG A 72 7.34 7.80 20.14
C ARG A 72 8.32 8.89 19.71
N ILE A 73 8.31 9.25 18.43
CA ILE A 73 9.16 10.34 17.91
C ILE A 73 8.82 11.64 18.64
N ASN A 74 7.54 11.95 18.79
CA ASN A 74 7.10 13.15 19.49
C ASN A 74 7.46 13.15 20.98
N ASP A 75 7.43 12.00 21.65
CA ASP A 75 7.90 11.84 23.04
C ASP A 75 9.40 12.14 23.14
N HIS A 76 10.23 11.54 22.27
CA HIS A 76 11.67 11.81 22.23
C HIS A 76 12.00 13.29 21.96
N CYS A 77 11.28 13.92 21.04
CA CYS A 77 11.48 15.34 20.76
C CYS A 77 11.09 16.22 21.95
N ARG A 78 10.02 15.89 22.68
CA ARG A 78 9.67 16.59 23.93
C ARG A 78 10.73 16.42 25.01
N ASP A 79 11.26 15.21 25.19
CA ASP A 79 12.33 14.95 26.15
C ASP A 79 13.60 15.73 25.80
N ALA A 80 13.89 15.91 24.51
CA ALA A 80 14.98 16.75 24.01
C ALA A 80 14.67 18.27 24.06
N GLY A 81 13.50 18.69 24.56
CA GLY A 81 13.09 20.10 24.63
C GLY A 81 12.77 20.73 23.28
N ILE A 82 12.53 19.93 22.24
CA ILE A 82 12.18 20.43 20.91
C ILE A 82 10.71 20.87 20.91
N ASP A 83 10.49 22.17 20.70
CA ASP A 83 9.17 22.70 20.39
C ASP A 83 8.93 22.58 18.88
N TRP A 84 8.07 21.64 18.49
CA TRP A 84 7.68 21.43 17.10
C TRP A 84 7.10 22.68 16.43
N LYS A 85 6.50 23.60 17.20
CA LYS A 85 5.84 24.80 16.67
C LYS A 85 6.69 26.07 16.78
N GLN A 86 7.97 25.94 17.13
CA GLN A 86 8.88 27.08 17.29
C GLN A 86 8.99 27.99 16.04
N TYR A 87 8.70 27.46 14.85
CA TYR A 87 8.68 28.19 13.57
C TYR A 87 7.30 28.22 12.90
N ALA A 88 6.22 28.01 13.65
CA ALA A 88 4.87 28.02 13.11
C ALA A 88 4.55 29.35 12.38
N GLY A 89 3.90 29.24 11.22
CA GLY A 89 3.61 30.37 10.32
C GLY A 89 4.64 30.58 9.22
N THR A 90 5.77 29.85 9.24
CA THR A 90 6.75 29.86 8.16
C THR A 90 6.21 29.16 6.91
N THR A 91 6.56 29.66 5.73
CA THR A 91 6.33 28.96 4.46
C THR A 91 7.67 28.66 3.81
N LEU A 92 7.90 27.40 3.44
CA LEU A 92 9.08 26.96 2.70
C LEU A 92 8.68 26.53 1.29
N THR A 93 9.51 26.88 0.31
CA THR A 93 9.33 26.52 -1.09
C THR A 93 10.46 25.58 -1.52
N PHE A 94 10.09 24.39 -2.00
CA PHE A 94 11.02 23.34 -2.38
C PHE A 94 10.97 23.06 -3.88
N GLY A 95 12.11 23.15 -4.56
CA GLY A 95 12.23 22.73 -5.95
C GLY A 95 12.35 21.21 -6.05
N MET A 96 11.36 20.52 -6.60
CA MET A 96 11.29 19.05 -6.61
C MET A 96 11.32 18.50 -8.04
N SER A 97 11.87 17.29 -8.20
CA SER A 97 11.81 16.57 -9.47
C SER A 97 10.51 15.76 -9.56
N GLU A 98 9.98 15.56 -10.76
CA GLU A 98 8.95 14.55 -11.04
C GLU A 98 9.51 13.14 -10.79
N HIS A 99 9.51 12.72 -9.52
CA HIS A 99 10.11 11.46 -9.07
C HIS A 99 9.17 10.74 -8.10
N MET A 100 9.36 9.42 -7.93
CA MET A 100 8.57 8.63 -6.98
C MET A 100 8.67 9.17 -5.55
N PHE A 101 9.81 9.75 -5.18
CA PHE A 101 9.99 10.38 -3.86
C PHE A 101 9.04 11.56 -3.66
N THR A 102 8.99 12.49 -4.62
CA THR A 102 8.06 13.64 -4.56
C THR A 102 6.62 13.18 -4.47
N GLN A 103 6.21 12.23 -5.32
CA GLN A 103 4.86 11.68 -5.32
C GLN A 103 4.49 10.98 -4.00
N THR A 104 5.49 10.37 -3.34
CA THR A 104 5.28 9.66 -2.08
C THR A 104 5.25 10.61 -0.89
N THR A 105 6.03 11.71 -0.92
CA THR A 105 6.12 12.63 0.22
C THR A 105 5.10 13.77 0.19
N GLU A 106 4.64 14.18 -1.00
CA GLU A 106 3.68 15.29 -1.16
C GLU A 106 2.37 15.12 -0.38
N PRO A 107 1.75 13.93 -0.27
CA PRO A 107 0.55 13.74 0.54
C PRO A 107 0.74 14.04 2.04
N PHE A 108 1.98 13.95 2.55
CA PHE A 108 2.30 14.14 3.97
C PHE A 108 2.62 15.60 4.33
N LEU A 109 2.57 16.53 3.37
CA LEU A 109 2.85 17.95 3.64
C LEU A 109 1.81 18.57 4.58
N GLU A 110 0.55 18.12 4.52
CA GLU A 110 -0.51 18.57 5.43
C GLU A 110 -0.25 18.11 6.87
N ASP A 111 0.15 16.84 7.06
CA ASP A 111 0.52 16.30 8.38
C ASP A 111 1.74 17.06 8.96
N PHE A 112 2.71 17.40 8.11
CA PHE A 112 3.85 18.22 8.50
C PHE A 112 3.44 19.63 8.94
N GLU A 113 2.55 20.31 8.20
CA GLU A 113 2.01 21.63 8.58
C GLU A 113 1.20 21.53 9.87
N GLN A 114 0.44 20.46 10.09
CA GLN A 114 -0.30 20.25 11.33
C GLN A 114 0.62 20.11 12.56
N LEU A 115 1.70 19.33 12.41
CA LEU A 115 2.67 19.08 13.48
C LEU A 115 3.48 20.33 13.82
N THR A 116 4.01 21.00 12.80
CA THR A 116 5.02 22.07 12.95
C THR A 116 4.47 23.48 12.83
N GLY A 117 3.32 23.64 12.18
CA GLY A 117 2.81 24.94 11.73
C GLY A 117 3.58 25.53 10.54
N ILE A 118 4.52 24.79 9.94
CA ILE A 118 5.26 25.23 8.75
C ILE A 118 4.55 24.73 7.51
N ARG A 119 4.23 25.64 6.58
CA ARG A 119 3.72 25.29 5.26
C ARG A 119 4.86 24.95 4.33
N VAL A 120 4.81 23.81 3.65
CA VAL A 120 5.78 23.46 2.61
C VAL A 120 5.08 23.44 1.26
N LYS A 121 5.69 24.04 0.25
CA LYS A 121 5.20 24.05 -1.13
C LYS A 121 6.22 23.37 -2.03
N TYR A 122 5.76 22.42 -2.84
CA TYR A 122 6.60 21.81 -3.87
C TYR A 122 6.38 22.53 -5.20
N GLU A 123 7.48 22.98 -5.80
CA GLU A 123 7.54 23.39 -7.20
C GLU A 123 8.19 22.26 -8.01
N THR A 124 7.35 21.46 -8.66
CA THR A 124 7.77 20.21 -9.31
C THR A 124 8.06 20.41 -10.79
N TYR A 125 9.18 19.86 -11.27
CA TYR A 125 9.62 19.93 -12.68
C TYR A 125 10.20 18.61 -13.18
N PRO A 126 10.22 18.36 -14.50
CA PRO A 126 11.11 17.36 -15.09
C PRO A 126 12.57 17.65 -14.69
N GLU A 127 13.36 16.61 -14.42
CA GLU A 127 14.69 16.71 -13.81
C GLU A 127 15.62 17.71 -14.51
N GLU A 128 15.76 17.62 -15.83
CA GLU A 128 16.65 18.51 -16.60
C GLU A 128 16.26 19.99 -16.44
N LYS A 129 14.95 20.28 -16.34
CA LYS A 129 14.45 21.63 -16.11
C LYS A 129 14.71 22.08 -14.68
N LEU A 130 14.50 21.19 -13.71
CA LEU A 130 14.74 21.49 -12.29
C LEU A 130 16.17 21.96 -12.05
N PHE A 131 17.17 21.23 -12.55
CA PHE A 131 18.58 21.58 -12.31
C PHE A 131 18.94 22.94 -12.89
N GLY A 132 18.41 23.29 -14.07
CA GLY A 132 18.60 24.63 -14.63
C GLY A 132 17.97 25.74 -13.77
N GLU A 133 16.79 25.51 -13.19
CA GLU A 133 16.14 26.47 -12.28
C GLU A 133 16.90 26.61 -10.96
N ILE A 134 17.40 25.51 -10.38
CA ILE A 134 18.21 25.50 -9.16
C ILE A 134 19.53 26.24 -9.39
N GLU A 135 20.27 25.91 -10.45
CA GLU A 135 21.54 26.57 -10.76
C GLU A 135 21.36 28.07 -10.99
N ARG A 136 20.25 28.45 -11.62
CA ARG A 136 19.89 29.85 -11.79
C ARG A 136 19.62 30.54 -10.45
N ASP A 137 18.76 29.97 -9.60
CA ASP A 137 18.43 30.54 -8.29
C ASP A 137 19.67 30.69 -7.41
N LEU A 138 20.54 29.69 -7.41
CA LEU A 138 21.79 29.67 -6.64
C LEU A 138 22.83 30.67 -7.19
N SER A 139 22.99 30.74 -8.52
CA SER A 139 23.94 31.67 -9.16
C SER A 139 23.50 33.13 -9.02
N ASP A 140 22.21 33.39 -9.21
CA ASP A 140 21.61 34.73 -9.08
C ASP A 140 21.36 35.10 -7.60
N GLN A 141 21.51 34.15 -6.67
CA GLN A 141 21.24 34.29 -5.24
C GLN A 141 19.83 34.82 -4.94
N THR A 142 18.83 34.37 -5.69
CA THR A 142 17.47 34.92 -5.57
C THR A 142 16.72 34.41 -4.35
N GLY A 143 17.13 33.27 -3.78
CA GLY A 143 16.50 32.68 -2.60
C GLY A 143 15.06 32.23 -2.86
N ARG A 144 14.77 31.80 -4.09
CA ARG A 144 13.45 31.32 -4.48
C ARG A 144 13.14 29.97 -3.83
N PHE A 145 14.14 29.10 -3.73
CA PHE A 145 14.02 27.80 -3.09
C PHE A 145 14.70 27.79 -1.72
N ASP A 146 13.95 27.41 -0.69
CA ASP A 146 14.48 27.15 0.66
C ASP A 146 15.16 25.77 0.75
N GLY A 147 14.77 24.87 -0.15
CA GLY A 147 15.35 23.54 -0.31
C GLY A 147 15.05 22.97 -1.68
N PHE A 148 15.73 21.90 -2.07
CA PHE A 148 15.53 21.31 -3.39
C PHE A 148 15.95 19.84 -3.45
N TYR A 149 15.39 19.12 -4.41
CA TYR A 149 15.76 17.76 -4.73
C TYR A 149 17.20 17.71 -5.27
N LEU A 150 18.10 17.13 -4.48
CA LEU A 150 19.52 17.05 -4.82
C LEU A 150 19.78 15.83 -5.70
N GLY A 151 20.15 16.07 -6.96
CA GLY A 151 20.65 15.03 -7.86
C GLY A 151 22.04 14.53 -7.42
N LEU A 152 22.31 13.24 -7.63
CA LEU A 152 23.61 12.63 -7.28
C LEU A 152 24.79 13.31 -8.00
N TRP A 153 24.64 13.59 -9.29
CA TRP A 153 25.68 14.19 -10.12
C TRP A 153 26.00 15.66 -9.78
N PRO A 154 25.01 16.57 -9.64
CA PRO A 154 25.29 17.97 -9.32
C PRO A 154 25.76 18.20 -7.88
N ALA A 155 25.52 17.27 -6.95
CA ALA A 155 25.81 17.45 -5.52
C ALA A 155 27.26 17.89 -5.22
N ALA A 156 28.24 17.26 -5.88
CA ALA A 156 29.65 17.61 -5.69
C ALA A 156 29.96 19.06 -6.15
N ASN A 157 29.35 19.49 -7.26
CA ASN A 157 29.52 20.83 -7.79
C ASN A 157 28.87 21.88 -6.86
N TYR A 158 27.65 21.61 -6.39
CA TYR A 158 26.94 22.52 -5.48
C TYR A 158 27.70 22.70 -4.16
N HIS A 159 28.26 21.62 -3.61
CA HIS A 159 29.12 21.69 -2.44
C HIS A 159 30.39 22.51 -2.72
N ALA A 160 31.10 22.24 -3.83
CA ALA A 160 32.33 22.95 -4.18
C ALA A 160 32.12 24.46 -4.36
N ASN A 161 30.93 24.90 -4.78
CA ASN A 161 30.56 26.31 -4.90
C ASN A 161 29.96 26.92 -3.61
N GLY A 162 29.82 26.14 -2.54
CA GLY A 162 29.24 26.60 -1.27
C GLY A 162 27.74 26.91 -1.35
N TRP A 163 27.03 26.32 -2.31
CA TRP A 163 25.60 26.55 -2.53
C TRP A 163 24.68 25.71 -1.65
N VAL A 164 25.21 24.67 -1.03
CA VAL A 164 24.47 23.80 -0.10
C VAL A 164 25.01 23.95 1.31
N LYS A 165 24.10 23.96 2.28
CA LYS A 165 24.45 23.94 3.70
C LYS A 165 25.01 22.57 4.06
N ASP A 166 26.17 22.53 4.70
CA ASP A 166 26.71 21.31 5.28
C ASP A 166 25.80 20.83 6.43
N LEU A 167 25.16 19.68 6.28
CA LEU A 167 24.25 19.15 7.28
C LEU A 167 24.96 18.34 8.38
N HIS A 168 26.25 18.01 8.22
CA HIS A 168 27.00 17.27 9.25
C HIS A 168 27.01 18.02 10.60
N GLN A 169 26.97 19.36 10.56
CA GLN A 169 26.92 20.17 11.78
C GLN A 169 25.73 19.88 12.70
N TYR A 170 24.64 19.31 12.18
CA TYR A 170 23.47 18.95 12.97
C TYR A 170 23.49 17.49 13.48
N ILE A 171 24.38 16.66 12.94
CA ILE A 171 24.57 15.27 13.41
C ILE A 171 25.44 15.26 14.67
N ASP A 172 26.44 16.13 14.73
CA ASP A 172 27.39 16.22 15.84
C ASP A 172 26.86 17.06 17.03
N ASP A 173 25.69 17.67 16.89
CA ASP A 173 25.00 18.48 17.92
C ASP A 173 24.00 17.64 18.75
N ALA A 174 24.23 16.33 18.82
CA ALA A 174 23.39 15.33 19.51
C ALA A 174 23.87 15.01 20.93
#